data_AF-A0A315V9Z8-F1
#
_entry.id   AF-A0A315V9Z8-F1
#
_cell.length_a   1.000
_cell.length_b   1.000
_cell.length_c   1.000
_cell.angle_alpha   90.00
_cell.angle_beta   90.00
_cell.angle_gamma   90.00
#
_symmetry.space_group_name_H-M   'P 1'
#
loop_
_entity.id
_entity.type
_entity.pdbx_description
1 polymer ?
#
loop_
_entity_poly.entity_id
_entity_poly.type
_entity_poly.pdbx_seq_one_letter_code
_entity_poly.pdbx_strand_id
1 'polypeptide(L)'
;MALSLSWSQSKEEGADSFSLFVGNEDFVVLTRADGSAVLSIQMLTVQPDAKPKGCAGCNRKIKDRYLLKALDKYWHEDCLKCACCDCRLGEVGSTLYTKANLILCRRDYLRLFGVTGNCAACSKLIPAFEMVMRAKENVYHLDCFACQLCNQRLSRI
;
A
#
# COMPACT_ATOMS: atom_id res chain seq x y z
N MET A 1 -22.19 -1.70 27.90
CA MET A 1 -21.62 -2.85 27.16
C MET A 1 -20.27 -2.40 26.62
N ALA A 2 -19.18 -2.76 27.28
CA ALA A 2 -17.84 -2.46 26.82
C ALA A 2 -17.50 -3.45 25.70
N LEU A 3 -17.35 -2.97 24.47
CA LEU A 3 -16.86 -3.79 23.36
C LEU A 3 -15.36 -4.01 23.61
N SER A 4 -15.01 -5.23 24.00
CA SER A 4 -13.63 -5.67 24.17
C SER A 4 -12.92 -5.66 22.81
N LEU A 5 -12.12 -4.63 22.58
CA LEU A 5 -11.17 -4.57 21.47
C LEU A 5 -9.99 -5.48 21.81
N SER A 6 -9.87 -6.62 21.12
CA SER A 6 -8.71 -7.50 21.22
C SER A 6 -7.76 -7.19 20.07
N TRP A 7 -6.48 -6.99 20.39
CA TRP A 7 -5.42 -6.71 19.42
C TRP A 7 -4.39 -7.84 19.50
N SER A 8 -4.13 -8.51 18.38
CA SER A 8 -3.02 -9.46 18.25
C SER A 8 -1.94 -8.86 17.35
N GLN A 9 -0.75 -8.63 17.90
CA GLN A 9 0.37 -8.04 17.17
C GLN A 9 1.22 -9.12 16.51
N SER A 10 1.37 -9.06 15.19
CA SER A 10 2.31 -9.91 14.44
C SER A 10 3.34 -9.01 13.77
N LYS A 11 4.62 -9.25 14.07
CA LYS A 11 5.74 -8.45 13.58
C LYS A 11 6.29 -9.12 12.30
N GLU A 12 5.92 -8.60 11.15
CA GLU A 12 6.49 -9.00 9.86
C GLU A 12 7.38 -7.88 9.34
N GLU A 13 8.65 -8.20 9.05
CA GLU A 13 9.68 -7.41 8.36
C GLU A 13 9.26 -5.97 7.95
N GLY A 14 9.24 -5.03 8.91
CA GLY A 14 9.04 -3.59 8.66
C GLY A 14 7.60 -3.05 8.64
N ALA A 15 6.59 -3.82 9.06
CA ALA A 15 5.24 -3.32 9.31
C ALA A 15 4.64 -3.96 10.59
N ASP A 16 3.88 -3.19 11.36
CA ASP A 16 3.05 -3.74 12.43
C ASP A 16 1.71 -4.17 11.83
N SER A 17 1.45 -5.48 11.85
CA SER A 17 0.14 -6.03 11.48
C SER A 17 -0.75 -6.03 12.72
N PHE A 18 -1.81 -5.24 12.69
CA PHE A 18 -2.84 -5.25 13.71
C PHE A 18 -4.13 -5.82 13.12
N SER A 19 -4.50 -7.03 13.52
CA SER A 19 -5.86 -7.53 13.30
C SER A 19 -6.81 -6.80 14.25
N LEU A 20 -7.67 -5.95 13.70
CA LEU A 20 -8.74 -5.30 14.43
C LEU A 20 -10.00 -6.16 14.29
N PHE A 21 -10.44 -6.76 15.40
CA PHE A 21 -11.71 -7.47 15.45
C PHE A 21 -12.83 -6.51 15.85
N VAL A 22 -13.68 -6.14 14.89
CA VAL A 22 -14.95 -5.42 15.16
C VAL A 22 -16.09 -6.44 15.03
N GLY A 23 -16.44 -7.10 16.15
CA GLY A 23 -17.44 -8.18 16.13
C GLY A 23 -16.89 -9.48 15.51
N ASN A 24 -17.61 -10.06 14.54
CA ASN A 24 -17.23 -11.30 13.82
C ASN A 24 -16.54 -11.03 12.46
N GLU A 25 -16.21 -9.78 12.15
CA GLU A 25 -15.54 -9.40 10.90
C GLU A 25 -14.05 -9.17 11.16
N ASP A 26 -13.19 -9.88 10.43
CA ASP A 26 -11.73 -9.75 10.48
C ASP A 26 -11.28 -8.56 9.61
N PHE A 27 -10.81 -7.48 10.26
CA PHE A 27 -10.21 -6.34 9.57
C PHE A 27 -8.71 -6.32 9.87
N VAL A 28 -7.91 -6.80 8.91
CA VAL A 28 -6.46 -6.61 8.96
C VAL A 28 -6.13 -5.15 8.67
N VAL A 29 -5.70 -4.42 9.69
CA VAL A 29 -5.18 -3.05 9.56
C VAL A 29 -3.67 -3.13 9.77
N LEU A 30 -2.91 -3.05 8.67
CA LEU A 30 -1.46 -2.89 8.82
C LEU A 30 -1.20 -1.41 9.04
N THR A 31 -0.78 -1.03 10.24
CA THR A 31 -0.23 0.31 10.47
C THR A 31 1.27 0.22 10.29
N ARG A 32 1.79 0.84 9.24
CA ARG A 32 3.25 0.95 9.10
C ARG A 32 3.74 1.97 10.14
N ALA A 33 4.95 1.76 10.66
CA ALA A 33 5.57 2.63 11.67
C ALA A 33 5.63 4.12 11.27
N ASP A 34 5.43 4.44 9.98
CA ASP A 34 5.35 5.79 9.45
C ASP A 34 3.96 6.47 9.58
N GLY A 35 3.00 5.84 10.28
CA GLY A 35 1.66 6.39 10.54
C GLY A 35 0.67 6.21 9.40
N SER A 36 0.97 5.36 8.43
CA SER A 36 0.11 5.08 7.28
C SER A 36 -0.80 3.90 7.52
N ALA A 37 -2.06 4.04 7.13
CA ALA A 37 -3.03 2.96 7.21
C ALA A 37 -3.04 2.19 5.88
N VAL A 38 -2.75 0.89 5.97
CA VAL A 38 -2.99 -0.05 4.88
C VAL A 38 -4.38 -0.63 5.08
N LEU A 39 -5.18 -0.62 4.02
CA LEU A 39 -6.57 -1.04 4.07
C LEU A 39 -6.84 -2.02 2.95
N SER A 40 -7.60 -3.06 3.29
CA SER A 40 -8.07 -4.04 2.32
C SER A 40 -9.26 -3.48 1.53
N ILE A 41 -9.27 -3.76 0.23
CA ILE A 41 -10.36 -3.46 -0.70
C ILE A 41 -11.23 -4.71 -0.76
N GLN A 42 -12.50 -4.58 -0.39
CA GLN A 42 -13.48 -5.64 -0.53
C GLN A 42 -14.36 -5.37 -1.75
N MET A 43 -14.45 -6.36 -2.65
CA MET A 43 -15.37 -6.31 -3.78
C MET A 43 -16.71 -6.93 -3.36
N LEU A 44 -17.80 -6.17 -3.48
CA LEU A 44 -19.14 -6.63 -3.15
C LEU A 44 -20.05 -6.54 -4.38
N THR A 45 -20.98 -7.49 -4.49
CA THR A 45 -22.05 -7.43 -5.48
C THR A 45 -23.17 -6.52 -4.99
N VAL A 46 -23.68 -5.67 -5.87
CA VAL A 46 -24.86 -4.84 -5.57
C VAL A 46 -26.11 -5.71 -5.67
N GLN A 47 -26.84 -5.83 -4.55
CA GLN A 47 -28.14 -6.49 -4.56
C GLN A 47 -29.22 -5.52 -5.06
N PRO A 48 -30.16 -5.98 -5.91
CA PRO A 48 -31.19 -5.13 -6.51
C PRO A 48 -32.16 -4.51 -5.48
N ASP A 49 -32.31 -5.14 -4.32
CA ASP A 49 -33.21 -4.69 -3.23
C ASP A 49 -32.50 -3.84 -2.15
N ALA A 50 -31.18 -3.63 -2.27
CA ALA A 50 -30.41 -2.90 -1.29
C ALA A 50 -30.50 -1.38 -1.50
N LYS A 51 -30.56 -0.63 -0.39
CA LYS A 51 -30.55 0.85 -0.39
C LYS A 51 -29.36 1.38 -1.22
N PRO A 52 -29.58 2.33 -2.16
CA PRO A 52 -28.53 2.80 -3.07
C PRO A 52 -27.37 3.40 -2.27
N LYS A 53 -26.17 2.87 -2.49
CA LYS A 53 -24.94 3.33 -1.84
C LYS A 53 -24.35 4.49 -2.64
N GLY A 54 -23.90 5.53 -1.94
CA GLY A 54 -23.22 6.67 -2.56
C GLY A 54 -21.72 6.41 -2.68
N CYS A 55 -21.14 6.76 -3.83
CA CYS A 55 -19.70 6.73 -4.03
C CYS A 55 -19.05 7.94 -3.36
N ALA A 56 -18.03 7.72 -2.52
CA ALA A 56 -17.32 8.81 -1.85
C ALA A 56 -16.46 9.68 -2.79
N GLY A 57 -16.04 9.16 -3.95
CA GLY A 57 -15.21 9.90 -4.91
C GLY A 57 -15.99 10.85 -5.82
N CYS A 58 -17.18 10.44 -6.29
CA CYS A 58 -17.97 11.22 -7.23
C CYS A 58 -19.34 11.66 -6.68
N ASN A 59 -19.67 11.30 -5.44
CA ASN A 59 -20.92 11.60 -4.74
C ASN A 59 -22.20 11.12 -5.46
N ARG A 60 -22.07 10.25 -6.47
CA ARG A 60 -23.18 9.64 -7.22
C ARG A 60 -23.55 8.28 -6.65
N LYS A 61 -24.79 7.84 -6.90
CA LYS A 61 -25.28 6.51 -6.52
C LYS A 61 -24.60 5.43 -7.36
N ILE A 62 -24.11 4.39 -6.71
CA ILE A 62 -23.50 3.23 -7.35
C ILE A 62 -24.64 2.36 -7.92
N LYS A 63 -24.69 2.25 -9.25
CA LYS A 63 -25.64 1.40 -9.98
C LYS A 63 -24.95 0.19 -10.64
N ASP A 64 -23.63 0.08 -10.46
CA ASP A 64 -22.83 -0.98 -11.05
C ASP A 64 -23.15 -2.33 -10.43
N ARG A 65 -22.80 -3.42 -11.14
CA ARG A 65 -22.98 -4.78 -10.64
C ARG A 65 -22.09 -5.07 -9.42
N TYR A 66 -20.91 -4.48 -9.40
CA TYR A 66 -19.92 -4.63 -8.36
C TYR A 66 -19.56 -3.25 -7.79
N LEU A 67 -19.25 -3.22 -6.50
CA LEU A 67 -18.77 -2.03 -5.82
C LEU A 67 -17.57 -2.38 -4.93
N LEU A 68 -16.74 -1.38 -4.66
CA LEU A 68 -15.57 -1.53 -3.80
C LEU A 68 -15.86 -0.88 -2.45
N LYS A 69 -15.63 -1.61 -1.36
CA LYS A 69 -15.66 -1.09 0.02
C LYS A 69 -14.23 -0.92 0.52
N ALA A 70 -13.88 0.31 0.90
CA ALA A 70 -12.60 0.66 1.49
C ALA A 70 -12.74 1.94 2.33
N LEU A 71 -11.92 2.10 3.38
CA LEU A 71 -12.00 3.25 4.32
C LEU A 71 -13.40 3.41 4.96
N ASP A 72 -14.11 2.30 5.18
CA ASP A 72 -15.51 2.30 5.61
C ASP A 72 -16.48 3.08 4.68
N LYS A 73 -16.06 3.27 3.42
CA LYS A 73 -16.83 3.96 2.38
C LYS A 73 -16.97 3.08 1.14
N TYR A 74 -17.93 3.44 0.29
CA TYR A 74 -18.19 2.75 -0.97
C TYR A 74 -17.66 3.55 -2.16
N TRP A 75 -17.14 2.84 -3.14
CA TRP A 75 -16.50 3.41 -4.32
C TRP A 75 -16.87 2.62 -5.57
N HIS A 76 -16.95 3.32 -6.70
CA HIS A 76 -16.96 2.68 -8.02
C HIS A 76 -15.58 2.11 -8.34
N GLU A 77 -15.53 1.11 -9.22
CA GLU A 77 -14.28 0.55 -9.76
C GLU A 77 -13.41 1.64 -10.42
N ASP A 78 -14.04 2.56 -11.14
CA ASP A 78 -13.36 3.71 -11.77
C ASP A 78 -13.03 4.88 -10.82
N CYS A 79 -13.74 4.99 -9.69
CA CYS A 79 -13.53 6.11 -8.75
C CYS A 79 -12.41 5.81 -7.75
N LEU A 80 -12.17 4.53 -7.43
CA LEU A 80 -11.10 4.13 -6.53
C LEU A 80 -9.77 3.99 -7.28
N LYS A 81 -9.10 5.13 -7.45
CA LYS A 81 -7.84 5.23 -8.19
C LYS A 81 -6.73 5.88 -7.36
N CYS A 82 -5.49 5.56 -7.70
CA CYS A 82 -4.32 6.17 -7.10
C CYS A 82 -4.25 7.66 -7.43
N ALA A 83 -4.02 8.52 -6.45
CA ALA A 83 -3.88 9.96 -6.65
C ALA A 83 -2.64 10.37 -7.47
N CYS A 84 -1.65 9.48 -7.64
CA CYS A 84 -0.41 9.78 -8.35
C CYS A 84 -0.35 9.18 -9.77
N CYS A 85 -0.81 7.94 -9.93
CA CYS A 85 -0.71 7.23 -11.21
C CYS A 85 -2.08 6.96 -11.87
N ASP A 86 -3.19 7.38 -11.25
CA ASP A 86 -4.57 7.12 -11.71
C ASP A 86 -4.94 5.64 -11.95
N CYS A 87 -4.09 4.70 -11.55
CA CYS A 87 -4.39 3.27 -11.69
C CYS A 87 -5.54 2.87 -10.77
N ARG A 88 -6.41 1.99 -11.27
CA ARG A 88 -7.54 1.41 -10.53
C ARG A 88 -7.02 0.49 -9.44
N LEU A 89 -7.21 0.89 -8.19
CA LEU A 89 -6.67 0.15 -7.05
C LEU A 89 -7.31 -1.24 -6.93
N GLY A 90 -8.61 -1.35 -7.23
CA GLY A 90 -9.33 -2.64 -7.18
C GLY A 90 -8.83 -3.68 -8.18
N GLU A 91 -8.22 -3.27 -9.30
CA GLU A 91 -7.63 -4.18 -10.30
C GLU A 91 -6.17 -4.52 -9.98
N VAL A 92 -5.40 -3.53 -9.49
CA VAL A 92 -3.96 -3.68 -9.24
C VAL A 92 -3.68 -4.54 -8.00
N GLY A 93 -4.58 -4.57 -7.02
CA GLY A 93 -4.49 -5.46 -5.88
C GLY A 93 -5.60 -5.26 -4.85
N SER A 94 -5.65 -6.13 -3.85
CA SER A 94 -6.68 -6.07 -2.81
C SER A 94 -6.34 -5.13 -1.65
N THR A 95 -5.26 -4.33 -1.76
CA THR A 95 -4.82 -3.42 -0.71
C THR A 95 -4.57 -2.02 -1.24
N LEU A 96 -5.00 -1.02 -0.48
CA LEU A 96 -4.70 0.39 -0.72
C LEU A 96 -3.92 0.98 0.45
N TYR A 97 -3.18 2.04 0.14
CA TYR A 97 -2.41 2.78 1.13
C TYR A 97 -3.01 4.17 1.25
N THR A 98 -3.31 4.59 2.48
CA THR A 98 -3.73 5.97 2.74
C THR A 98 -2.70 6.68 3.62
N LYS A 99 -2.29 7.88 3.18
CA LYS A 99 -1.43 8.75 3.96
C LYS A 99 -1.69 10.20 3.59
N ALA A 100 -1.72 11.10 4.59
CA ALA A 100 -1.94 12.52 4.39
C ALA A 100 -3.20 12.84 3.54
N ASN A 101 -4.28 12.08 3.76
CA ASN A 101 -5.54 12.18 3.01
C ASN A 101 -5.44 11.85 1.51
N LEU A 102 -4.37 11.17 1.09
CA LEU A 102 -4.17 10.68 -0.28
C LEU A 102 -4.32 9.16 -0.32
N ILE A 103 -5.06 8.67 -1.31
CA ILE A 103 -5.16 7.23 -1.61
C ILE A 103 -4.11 6.89 -2.66
N LEU A 104 -3.20 5.98 -2.31
CA LEU A 104 -2.04 5.61 -3.11
C LEU A 104 -1.98 4.11 -3.35
N CYS A 105 -1.42 3.73 -4.49
CA CYS A 105 -1.06 2.34 -4.75
C CYS A 105 0.21 1.97 -3.98
N ARG A 106 0.46 0.67 -3.77
CA ARG A 106 1.67 0.17 -3.12
C ARG A 106 2.95 0.77 -3.68
N ARG A 107 3.02 0.90 -5.01
CA ARG A 107 4.20 1.42 -5.71
C ARG A 107 4.44 2.90 -5.41
N ASP A 108 3.44 3.74 -5.58
CA ASP A 108 3.57 5.20 -5.35
C ASP A 108 3.71 5.52 -3.87
N TYR A 109 3.05 4.75 -3.01
CA TYR A 109 3.24 4.82 -1.59
C TYR A 109 4.69 4.55 -1.20
N LEU A 110 5.28 3.44 -1.68
CA LEU A 110 6.68 3.13 -1.43
C LEU A 110 7.59 4.19 -2.06
N ARG A 111 7.25 4.73 -3.22
CA ARG A 111 8.03 5.79 -3.87
C ARG A 111 8.07 7.09 -3.06
N LEU A 112 6.95 7.50 -2.47
CA LEU A 112 6.82 8.77 -1.74
C LEU A 112 7.21 8.65 -0.27
N PHE A 113 6.90 7.53 0.37
CA PHE A 113 7.02 7.33 1.81
C PHE A 113 7.83 6.10 2.22
N GLY A 114 8.31 5.32 1.26
CA GLY A 114 9.24 4.25 1.54
C GLY A 114 10.59 4.80 2.00
N VAL A 115 11.35 3.94 2.67
CA VAL A 115 12.68 4.28 3.17
C VAL A 115 13.61 4.50 1.98
N THR A 116 13.97 5.75 1.72
CA THR A 116 15.00 6.10 0.74
C THR A 116 16.37 5.86 1.36
N GLY A 117 17.31 5.38 0.56
CA GLY A 117 18.68 5.14 0.99
C GLY A 117 19.65 6.04 0.23
N ASN A 118 20.88 6.19 0.71
CA ASN A 118 21.94 6.83 -0.06
C ASN A 118 22.87 5.75 -0.61
N CYS A 119 23.21 5.86 -1.89
CA CYS A 119 24.16 4.94 -2.50
C CYS A 119 25.56 5.22 -1.97
N ALA A 120 26.21 4.24 -1.34
CA ALA A 120 27.55 4.42 -0.81
C ALA A 120 28.65 4.58 -1.89
N ALA A 121 28.36 4.22 -3.15
CA ALA A 121 29.31 4.36 -4.26
C ALA A 121 29.21 5.71 -5.01
N CYS A 122 28.00 6.24 -5.21
CA CYS A 122 27.80 7.50 -5.95
C CYS A 122 27.23 8.64 -5.10
N SER A 123 26.95 8.38 -3.82
CA SER A 123 26.37 9.30 -2.84
C SER A 123 25.01 9.90 -3.24
N LYS A 124 24.39 9.41 -4.32
CA LYS A 124 23.07 9.83 -4.78
C LYS A 124 21.96 9.17 -3.96
N LEU A 125 20.82 9.84 -3.89
CA LEU A 125 19.59 9.32 -3.31
C LEU A 125 19.05 8.17 -4.15
N ILE A 126 18.81 7.04 -3.48
CA ILE A 126 18.13 5.88 -4.02
C ILE A 126 16.64 6.02 -3.71
N PRO A 127 15.77 6.10 -4.73
CA PRO A 127 14.34 6.07 -4.53
C PRO A 127 13.91 4.75 -3.88
N ALA A 128 12.93 4.80 -2.99
CA ALA A 128 12.46 3.62 -2.27
C ALA A 128 11.72 2.58 -3.14
N PHE A 129 11.42 2.90 -4.40
CA PHE A 129 10.89 1.95 -5.38
C PHE A 129 11.96 1.31 -6.27
N GLU A 130 13.21 1.79 -6.19
CA GLU A 130 14.31 1.29 -7.00
C GLU A 130 14.92 0.05 -6.34
N MET A 131 15.25 -0.95 -7.15
CA MET A 131 15.97 -2.13 -6.66
C MET A 131 17.39 -1.75 -6.27
N VAL A 132 17.84 -2.25 -5.12
CA VAL A 132 19.16 -1.95 -4.56
C VAL A 132 19.88 -3.21 -4.14
N MET A 133 21.20 -3.18 -4.23
CA MET A 133 22.06 -4.16 -3.57
C MET A 133 22.45 -3.65 -2.20
N ARG A 134 22.34 -4.54 -1.20
CA ARG A 134 22.82 -4.29 0.15
C ARG A 134 24.07 -5.12 0.39
N ALA A 135 25.15 -4.47 0.82
CA ALA A 135 26.36 -5.14 1.25
C ALA A 135 26.73 -4.62 2.64
N LYS A 136 26.64 -5.52 3.63
CA LYS A 136 26.74 -5.19 5.06
C LYS A 136 25.75 -4.07 5.42
N GLU A 137 26.24 -2.91 5.85
CA GLU A 137 25.44 -1.75 6.26
C GLU A 137 25.23 -0.74 5.12
N ASN A 138 25.82 -0.98 3.94
CA ASN A 138 25.78 -0.05 2.81
C ASN A 138 24.78 -0.48 1.75
N VAL A 139 24.17 0.51 1.10
CA VAL A 139 23.19 0.33 0.01
C VAL A 139 23.77 0.88 -1.29
N TYR A 140 23.53 0.21 -2.40
CA TYR A 140 24.07 0.54 -3.71
C TYR A 140 22.98 0.43 -4.78
N HIS A 141 23.00 1.31 -5.78
CA HIS A 141 22.24 1.08 -7.01
C HIS A 141 22.76 -0.20 -7.68
N LEU A 142 21.89 -0.92 -8.39
CA LEU A 142 22.28 -2.07 -9.22
C LEU A 142 23.40 -1.69 -10.20
N ASP A 143 23.34 -0.48 -10.73
CA ASP A 143 24.33 0.04 -11.66
C ASP A 143 25.68 0.39 -11.02
N CYS A 144 25.67 0.70 -9.72
CA CYS A 144 26.84 1.12 -8.95
C CYS A 144 27.52 -0.04 -8.21
N PHE A 145 26.94 -1.23 -8.21
CA PHE A 145 27.54 -2.41 -7.61
C PHE A 145 28.56 -3.04 -8.56
N ALA A 146 29.79 -2.50 -8.51
CA ALA A 146 30.93 -2.97 -9.28
C ALA A 146 32.10 -3.31 -8.35
N CYS A 147 32.91 -4.30 -8.75
CA CYS A 147 34.12 -4.64 -8.02
C CYS A 147 35.13 -3.49 -8.12
N GLN A 148 35.64 -2.98 -6.98
CA GLN A 148 36.61 -1.88 -6.98
C GLN A 148 37.98 -2.25 -7.61
N LEU A 149 38.29 -3.54 -7.74
CA LEU A 149 39.57 -3.99 -8.32
C LEU A 149 39.52 -4.18 -9.84
N CYS A 150 38.41 -4.69 -10.38
CA CYS A 150 38.28 -5.00 -11.81
C CYS A 150 37.22 -4.17 -12.53
N ASN A 151 36.50 -3.28 -11.82
CA ASN A 151 35.41 -2.45 -12.31
C ASN A 151 34.31 -3.19 -13.08
N GLN A 152 34.26 -4.53 -12.96
CA GLN A 152 33.22 -5.33 -13.57
C GLN A 152 31.94 -5.26 -12.74
N ARG A 153 30.82 -5.10 -13.46
CA ARG A 153 29.48 -5.09 -12.89
C ARG A 153 29.08 -6.52 -12.50
N LEU A 154 28.77 -6.73 -11.22
CA LEU A 154 28.36 -8.04 -10.70
C LEU A 154 26.85 -8.23 -10.92
N SER A 155 26.42 -8.33 -12.19
CA SER A 155 24.99 -8.42 -12.57
C SER A 155 24.50 -9.84 -12.87
N ARG A 156 25.12 -10.89 -12.30
CA ARG A 156 24.63 -12.27 -12.41
C ARG A 156 24.87 -13.06 -11.12
N ILE A 157 23.81 -13.24 -10.34
CA ILE A 157 23.49 -14.49 -9.63
C ILE A 157 22.03 -14.80 -9.95
#